data_AF-A0AAD8ESE6-F1
#
_entry.id   AF-A0AAD8ESE6-F1
#
_cell.length_a   1.000
_cell.length_b   1.000
_cell.length_c   1.000
_cell.angle_alpha   90.00
_cell.angle_beta   90.00
_cell.angle_gamma   90.00
#
_symmetry.space_group_name_H-M   'P 1'
#
loop_
_entity.id
_entity.type
_entity.pdbx_description
1 polymer ?
#
loop_
_entity_poly.entity_id
_entity_poly.type
_entity_poly.pdbx_seq_one_letter_code
_entity_poly.pdbx_strand_id
1 'polypeptide(L)'
;MEQETGIHAIPFSNIPVKSPDASPMEFCAFGLFKRALGNRRPRTIDTVWKACKEERELLDMAMLRKSFLRWKLRCRAIARVKGHQIEHARWWRHGFS
;
A
#
# COMPACT_ATOMS: atom_id res chain seq x y z
N MET A 1 -24.72 -3.80 20.82
CA MET A 1 -24.56 -4.11 19.38
C MET A 1 -23.48 -3.19 18.87
N GLU A 2 -22.26 -3.71 18.72
CA GLU A 2 -21.19 -2.98 18.03
C GLU A 2 -21.64 -2.77 16.59
N GLN A 3 -21.63 -1.52 16.13
CA GLN A 3 -21.81 -1.24 14.73
C GLN A 3 -20.64 -1.89 13.99
N GLU A 4 -20.89 -2.98 13.26
CA GLU A 4 -19.95 -3.50 12.28
C GLU A 4 -19.74 -2.39 11.24
N THR A 5 -18.72 -1.58 11.44
CA THR A 5 -18.38 -0.46 10.54
C THR A 5 -17.97 -0.94 9.13
N GLY A 6 -17.97 -2.26 8.87
CA GLY A 6 -17.47 -2.86 7.63
C GLY A 6 -15.96 -2.65 7.43
N ILE A 7 -15.28 -2.05 8.42
CA ILE A 7 -13.85 -1.77 8.41
C ILE A 7 -13.14 -2.98 9.02
N HIS A 8 -12.74 -3.94 8.16
CA HIS A 8 -11.84 -5.00 8.57
C HIS A 8 -10.41 -4.44 8.65
N ALA A 9 -9.99 -4.02 9.84
CA ALA A 9 -8.60 -3.72 10.11
C ALA A 9 -7.77 -5.01 10.07
N ILE A 10 -6.61 -4.98 9.39
CA ILE A 10 -5.65 -6.09 9.39
C ILE A 10 -4.78 -5.95 10.64
N PRO A 11 -4.79 -6.91 11.58
CA PRO A 11 -3.90 -6.87 12.73
C PRO A 11 -2.43 -6.87 12.28
N PHE A 12 -1.57 -6.10 12.96
CA PHE A 12 -0.13 -6.11 12.67
C PHE A 12 0.49 -7.51 12.80
N SER A 13 -0.03 -8.34 13.72
CA SER A 13 0.37 -9.74 13.87
C SER A 13 0.15 -10.60 12.60
N ASN A 14 -0.76 -10.16 11.72
CA ASN A 14 -1.08 -10.86 10.48
C ASN A 14 -0.26 -10.38 9.29
N ILE A 15 0.58 -9.34 9.47
CA ILE A 15 1.52 -8.88 8.46
C ILE A 15 2.87 -9.54 8.76
N PRO A 16 3.39 -10.40 7.86
CA PRO A 16 4.67 -11.06 8.08
C PRO A 16 5.82 -10.05 8.23
N VAL A 17 6.76 -10.38 9.12
CA VAL A 17 7.98 -9.59 9.33
C VAL A 17 8.78 -9.53 8.01
N LYS A 18 9.35 -8.35 7.70
CA LYS A 18 10.13 -8.10 6.47
C LYS A 18 9.37 -8.35 5.16
N SER A 19 8.03 -8.25 5.17
CA SER A 19 7.19 -8.42 3.98
C SER A 19 6.49 -7.11 3.59
N PRO A 20 7.21 -6.14 2.97
CA PRO A 20 6.59 -4.91 2.48
C PRO A 20 5.56 -5.20 1.38
N ASP A 21 5.68 -6.32 0.67
CA ASP A 21 4.72 -6.80 -0.33
C ASP A 21 3.41 -7.35 0.26
N ALA A 22 3.37 -7.63 1.57
CA ALA A 22 2.16 -7.95 2.33
C ALA A 22 1.58 -6.77 3.12
N SER A 23 2.32 -5.67 3.31
CA SER A 23 1.84 -4.49 4.05
C SER A 23 1.08 -3.53 3.14
N PRO A 24 -0.25 -3.32 3.33
CA PRO A 24 -1.04 -2.41 2.49
C PRO A 24 -0.53 -0.97 2.46
N MET A 25 0.06 -0.51 3.56
CA MET A 25 0.69 0.81 3.62
C MET A 25 1.92 0.88 2.70
N GLU A 26 2.76 -0.16 2.69
CA GLU A 26 4.01 -0.19 1.93
C GLU A 26 3.78 -0.41 0.44
N PHE A 27 3.01 -1.43 0.05
CA PHE A 27 2.82 -1.75 -1.36
C PHE A 27 1.87 -0.79 -2.08
N CYS A 28 1.03 -0.05 -1.34
CA CYS A 28 0.05 0.88 -1.93
C CYS A 28 0.26 2.32 -1.46
N ALA A 29 -0.12 2.65 -0.22
CA ALA A 29 -0.27 4.04 0.21
C ALA A 29 1.04 4.83 0.07
N PHE A 30 2.15 4.31 0.62
CA PHE A 30 3.46 4.94 0.48
C PHE A 30 4.01 4.85 -0.94
N GLY A 31 3.66 3.82 -1.71
CA GLY A 31 4.00 3.76 -3.14
C GLY A 31 3.37 4.92 -3.93
N LEU A 32 2.07 5.16 -3.74
CA LEU A 32 1.34 6.28 -4.34
C LEU A 32 1.89 7.62 -3.86
N PHE A 33 2.12 7.76 -2.56
CA PHE A 33 2.60 8.99 -1.95
C PHE A 33 4.02 9.36 -2.41
N LYS A 34 4.92 8.38 -2.49
CA LYS A 34 6.28 8.59 -3.04
C LYS A 34 6.24 9.04 -4.50
N ARG A 35 5.36 8.44 -5.32
CA ARG A 35 5.20 8.84 -6.72
C ARG A 35 4.67 10.27 -6.85
N ALA A 36 3.68 10.63 -6.04
CA ALA A 36 3.11 11.97 -5.99
C ALA A 36 4.17 13.02 -5.58
N LEU A 37 4.91 12.73 -4.51
CA LEU A 37 5.99 13.60 -4.02
C LEU A 37 7.21 13.66 -4.94
N GLY A 38 7.47 12.63 -5.74
CA GLY A 38 8.61 12.61 -6.68
C GLY A 38 8.61 13.74 -7.71
N ASN A 39 7.44 14.34 -7.96
CA ASN A 39 7.30 15.50 -8.85
C ASN A 39 7.49 16.84 -8.12
N ARG A 40 7.54 16.84 -6.79
CA ARG A 40 7.72 18.04 -5.97
C ARG A 40 9.22 18.23 -5.66
N ARG A 41 9.65 19.49 -5.53
CA ARG A 41 11.02 19.87 -5.13
C ARG A 41 11.03 20.85 -3.96
N PRO A 42 10.52 20.46 -2.78
CA PRO A 42 10.58 21.30 -1.59
C PRO A 42 12.04 21.55 -1.16
N ARG A 43 12.31 22.74 -0.60
CA ARG A 43 13.67 23.16 -0.19
C ARG A 43 13.83 23.28 1.33
N THR A 44 12.74 23.18 2.08
CA THR A 44 12.69 23.34 3.53
C THR A 44 11.77 22.29 4.14
N ILE A 45 11.91 22.03 5.45
CA ILE A 45 11.05 21.08 6.17
C ILE A 45 9.58 21.52 6.09
N ASP A 46 9.30 22.82 6.23
CA ASP A 46 7.93 23.34 6.13
C ASP A 46 7.31 23.11 4.75
N THR A 47 8.11 23.27 3.69
CA THR A 47 7.65 23.02 2.32
C THR A 47 7.49 21.54 2.02
N VAL A 48 8.29 20.65 2.64
CA VAL A 48 8.07 19.20 2.62
C VAL A 48 6.74 18.87 3.29
N TRP A 49 6.50 19.38 4.50
CA TRP A 49 5.28 19.13 5.25
C TRP A 49 4.03 19.61 4.50
N LYS A 50 4.10 20.80 3.88
CA LYS A 50 3.04 21.32 3.02
C LYS A 50 2.77 20.42 1.83
N ALA A 51 3.82 20.00 1.10
CA ALA A 51 3.67 19.08 -0.04
C ALA A 51 3.04 17.75 0.39
N CYS A 52 3.47 17.20 1.53
CA CYS A 52 2.88 15.98 2.09
C CYS A 52 1.38 16.12 2.38
N LYS A 53 0.95 17.26 2.93
CA LYS A 53 -0.48 17.52 3.18
C LYS A 53 -1.25 17.62 1.87
N GLU A 54 -0.77 18.43 0.93
CA GLU A 54 -1.43 18.61 -0.37
C GLU A 54 -1.59 17.27 -1.11
N GLU A 55 -0.54 16.46 -1.21
CA GLU A 55 -0.62 15.17 -1.89
C GLU A 55 -1.49 14.16 -1.14
N ARG A 56 -1.55 14.24 0.20
CA ARG A 56 -2.43 13.37 0.99
C ARG A 56 -3.91 13.67 0.71
N GLU A 57 -4.28 14.94 0.61
CA GLU A 57 -5.66 15.34 0.28
C GLU A 57 -6.07 14.92 -1.15
N LEU A 58 -5.08 14.78 -2.04
CA LEU A 58 -5.30 14.31 -3.42
C LEU A 58 -5.34 12.78 -3.55
N LEU A 59 -5.07 12.03 -2.47
CA LEU A 59 -5.12 10.57 -2.54
C LEU A 59 -6.55 10.08 -2.78
N ASP A 60 -6.73 9.38 -3.90
CA ASP A 60 -8.00 8.75 -4.23
C ASP A 60 -8.31 7.61 -3.24
N MET A 61 -9.31 7.85 -2.38
CA MET A 61 -9.80 6.87 -1.41
C MET A 61 -10.35 5.61 -2.10
N ALA A 62 -10.87 5.71 -3.32
CA ALA A 62 -11.32 4.54 -4.08
C ALA A 62 -10.13 3.67 -4.51
N MET A 63 -9.04 4.28 -4.95
CA MET A 63 -7.79 3.58 -5.27
C MET A 63 -7.20 2.87 -4.04
N LEU A 64 -7.19 3.54 -2.88
CA LEU A 64 -6.73 2.94 -1.62
C LEU A 64 -7.61 1.75 -1.23
N ARG A 65 -8.94 1.90 -1.27
CA ARG A 65 -9.88 0.80 -0.98
C ARG A 65 -9.67 -0.38 -1.91
N LYS A 66 -9.54 -0.15 -3.23
CA LYS A 66 -9.28 -1.20 -4.21
C LYS A 66 -7.98 -1.94 -3.90
N SER A 67 -6.93 -1.22 -3.51
CA SER A 67 -5.63 -1.80 -3.18
C SER A 67 -5.66 -2.61 -1.88
N PHE A 68 -6.41 -2.16 -0.87
CA PHE A 68 -6.62 -2.92 0.36
C PHE A 68 -7.43 -4.19 0.13
N LEU A 69 -8.44 -4.14 -0.75
CA LEU A 69 -9.18 -5.34 -1.16
C LEU A 69 -8.28 -6.37 -1.89
N ARG A 70 -7.20 -5.93 -2.54
CA ARG A 70 -6.19 -6.81 -3.16
C ARG A 70 -5.26 -7.47 -2.13
N TRP A 71 -5.30 -7.12 -0.85
CA TRP A 71 -4.41 -7.70 0.17
C TRP A 71 -4.50 -9.22 0.25
N LYS A 72 -5.72 -9.79 0.30
CA LYS A 72 -5.91 -11.25 0.32
C LYS A 72 -5.31 -11.93 -0.92
N LEU A 73 -5.36 -11.28 -2.09
CA LEU A 73 -4.74 -11.78 -3.31
C LEU A 73 -3.21 -11.80 -3.21
N ARG A 74 -2.61 -10.73 -2.67
CA ARG A 74 -1.16 -10.66 -2.37
C ARG A 74 -0.74 -11.77 -1.41
N CYS A 75 -1.47 -11.99 -0.32
CA CYS A 75 -1.17 -13.07 0.62
C CYS A 75 -1.19 -14.45 -0.07
N ARG A 76 -2.17 -14.72 -0.93
CA ARG A 76 -2.21 -15.97 -1.73
C ARG A 76 -1.03 -16.07 -2.71
N ALA A 77 -0.64 -14.97 -3.32
CA ALA A 77 0.53 -14.93 -4.19
C ALA A 77 1.82 -15.24 -3.44
N ILE A 78 2.02 -14.63 -2.26
CA ILE A 78 3.16 -14.88 -1.36
C ILE A 78 3.20 -16.37 -0.96
N ALA A 79 2.06 -16.94 -0.57
CA ALA A 79 1.96 -18.36 -0.25
C ALA A 79 2.34 -19.25 -1.46
N ARG A 80 1.89 -18.89 -2.67
CA ARG A 80 2.21 -19.61 -3.92
C ARG A 80 3.71 -19.61 -4.23
N VAL A 81 4.41 -18.52 -3.91
CA VAL A 81 5.88 -18.43 -4.06
C VAL A 81 6.62 -18.83 -2.80
N LYS A 82 5.99 -19.57 -1.87
CA LYS A 82 6.61 -20.11 -0.65
C LYS A 82 7.27 -19.04 0.23
N GLY A 83 6.66 -17.86 0.32
CA GLY A 83 7.15 -16.75 1.14
C GLY A 83 8.23 -15.89 0.48
N HIS A 84 8.63 -16.17 -0.76
CA HIS A 84 9.51 -15.27 -1.51
C HIS A 84 8.79 -13.98 -1.94
N GLN A 85 9.57 -12.94 -2.23
CA GLN A 85 9.03 -11.64 -2.64
C GLN A 85 8.32 -11.73 -4.00
N ILE A 86 7.03 -11.38 -4.03
CA ILE A 86 6.19 -11.55 -5.23
C ILE A 86 6.54 -10.60 -6.37
N GLU A 87 7.13 -9.44 -6.07
CA GLU A 87 7.50 -8.45 -7.10
C GLU A 87 8.64 -8.92 -8.01
N HIS A 88 9.41 -9.94 -7.60
CA HIS A 88 10.42 -10.59 -8.44
C HIS A 88 9.79 -11.60 -9.42
N ALA A 89 8.54 -12.01 -9.19
CA ALA A 89 7.86 -12.99 -10.02
C ALA A 89 7.27 -12.34 -11.28
N ARG A 90 7.71 -12.81 -12.46
CA ARG A 90 7.24 -12.28 -13.75
C ARG A 90 5.71 -12.43 -13.94
N TRP A 91 5.13 -13.53 -13.49
CA TRP A 91 3.69 -13.79 -13.60
C TRP A 91 2.84 -12.83 -12.74
N TRP A 92 3.38 -12.38 -11.59
CA TRP A 92 2.71 -11.42 -10.71
C TRP A 92 2.66 -10.03 -11.36
N ARG A 93 3.79 -9.59 -11.93
CA ARG A 93 3.91 -8.27 -12.58
C ARG A 93 3.04 -8.11 -13.82
N HIS A 94 2.82 -9.16 -14.61
CA HIS A 94 2.06 -9.07 -15.86
C HIS A 94 0.60 -9.54 -15.76
N GLY A 95 0.23 -10.28 -14.71
CA GLY A 95 -1.11 -10.87 -14.59
C GLY A 95 -2.11 -10.03 -13.81
N PHE A 96 -1.66 -9.11 -12.96
CA PHE A 96 -2.51 -8.48 -11.95
C PHE A 96 -2.20 -6.99 -11.65
N SER A 97 -1.33 -6.33 -12.44
CA SER A 97 -1.08 -4.88 -12.31
C SER A 97 -2.34 -4.08 -12.67
#